data_AF-A0AAQ3JU60-F1
#
_entry.id   AF-A0AAQ3JU60-F1
#
_cell.length_a   1.000
_cell.length_b   1.000
_cell.length_c   1.000
_cell.angle_alpha   90.00
_cell.angle_beta   90.00
_cell.angle_gamma   90.00
#
_symmetry.space_group_name_H-M   'P 1'
#
loop_
_entity.id
_entity.type
_entity.pdbx_description
1 polymer ?
#
loop_
_entity_poly.entity_id
_entity_poly.type
_entity_poly.pdbx_seq_one_letter_code
_entity_poly.pdbx_strand_id
1 'polypeptide(L)'
;MKEAIIWASPSQLRQLFVMLIVFCNVSNPLALWNCFWKFMSEDVSYKIKEALRLFSYELPKMQLKNYTLIELEKILSNCSTTLSAFDLPTPESSVIPHFQNRLLAEELDYNIVQLEQQYLNLLSTLNVEQKEIHDAVVDSVMTNSGMTQIERQEIAQFAAWILSVGDGSPNCGTTLNSLDEQWIKISSDLLLPNSDDPIKSIILATYEDMSNQYRNINYFKERAIIAPTNDAVAIINEQALELLSGQASTFYSFDSICNSA
;
A
#
# COMPACT_ATOMS: atom_id res chain seq x y z
N MET A 1 -34.83 -11.89 -21.79
CA MET A 1 -33.39 -11.56 -21.87
C MET A 1 -32.71 -12.02 -23.14
N LYS A 2 -32.87 -13.27 -23.62
CA LYS A 2 -32.19 -13.75 -24.86
C LYS A 2 -32.36 -12.82 -26.07
N GLU A 3 -33.56 -12.31 -26.31
CA GLU A 3 -33.84 -11.36 -27.40
C GLU A 3 -33.26 -9.96 -27.14
N ALA A 4 -33.25 -9.52 -25.88
CA ALA A 4 -32.74 -8.21 -25.49
C ALA A 4 -31.22 -8.08 -25.66
N ILE A 5 -30.47 -9.18 -25.56
CA ILE A 5 -29.00 -9.19 -25.72
C ILE A 5 -28.56 -8.68 -27.10
N ILE A 6 -29.41 -8.82 -28.12
CA ILE A 6 -29.06 -8.46 -29.51
C ILE A 6 -29.00 -6.93 -29.70
N TRP A 7 -29.71 -6.16 -28.88
CA TRP A 7 -29.89 -4.71 -29.09
C TRP A 7 -29.76 -3.85 -27.83
N ALA A 8 -29.82 -4.43 -26.62
CA ALA A 8 -29.72 -3.70 -25.37
C ALA A 8 -28.26 -3.58 -24.90
N SER A 9 -27.91 -2.41 -24.36
CA SER A 9 -26.62 -2.21 -23.70
C SER A 9 -26.49 -3.04 -22.42
N PRO A 10 -25.26 -3.37 -21.96
CA PRO A 10 -25.05 -4.09 -20.69
C PRO A 10 -25.74 -3.44 -19.48
N SER A 11 -25.79 -2.10 -19.45
CA SER A 11 -26.52 -1.35 -18.41
C SER A 11 -28.03 -1.59 -18.46
N GLN A 12 -28.63 -1.57 -19.67
CA GLN A 12 -30.05 -1.88 -19.87
C GLN A 12 -30.35 -3.36 -19.57
N LEU A 13 -29.42 -4.27 -19.85
CA LEU A 13 -29.55 -5.69 -19.48
C LEU A 13 -29.56 -5.87 -17.96
N ARG A 14 -28.73 -5.13 -17.21
CA ARG A 14 -28.77 -5.13 -15.74
C ARG A 14 -30.11 -4.61 -15.21
N GLN A 15 -30.62 -3.50 -15.77
CA GLN A 15 -31.94 -2.98 -15.40
C GLN A 15 -33.07 -3.96 -15.70
N LEU A 16 -33.04 -4.60 -16.87
CA LEU A 16 -34.00 -5.63 -17.25
C LEU A 16 -33.92 -6.85 -16.34
N PHE A 17 -32.71 -7.27 -15.96
CA PHE A 17 -32.49 -8.36 -15.01
C PHE A 17 -33.12 -8.04 -13.65
N VAL A 18 -32.85 -6.85 -13.09
CA VAL A 18 -33.43 -6.40 -11.83
C VAL A 18 -34.96 -6.32 -11.92
N MET A 19 -35.49 -5.75 -12.99
CA MET A 19 -36.93 -5.68 -13.23
C MET A 19 -37.58 -7.08 -13.25
N LEU A 20 -36.93 -8.06 -13.91
CA LEU A 20 -37.43 -9.42 -13.97
C LEU A 20 -37.45 -10.09 -12.59
N ILE A 21 -36.37 -9.99 -11.81
CA ILE A 21 -36.30 -10.65 -10.50
C ILE A 21 -37.22 -9.99 -9.47
N VAL A 22 -37.40 -8.65 -9.54
CA VAL A 22 -38.26 -7.91 -8.60
C VAL A 22 -39.74 -8.04 -8.94
N PHE A 23 -40.13 -7.97 -10.23
CA PHE A 23 -41.54 -7.83 -10.62
C PHE A 23 -42.14 -9.04 -11.34
N CYS A 24 -41.33 -10.02 -11.77
CA CYS A 24 -41.82 -11.12 -12.61
C CYS A 24 -41.81 -12.52 -11.96
N ASN A 25 -41.72 -12.63 -10.62
CA ASN A 25 -41.76 -13.92 -9.89
C ASN A 25 -40.91 -15.02 -10.55
N VAL A 26 -39.63 -14.72 -10.76
CA VAL A 26 -38.67 -15.64 -11.38
C VAL A 26 -38.41 -16.82 -10.45
N SER A 27 -38.70 -18.04 -10.90
CA SER A 27 -38.57 -19.26 -10.07
C SER A 27 -37.13 -19.61 -9.68
N ASN A 28 -36.13 -19.13 -10.43
CA ASN A 28 -34.71 -19.33 -10.09
C ASN A 28 -33.83 -18.15 -10.59
N PRO A 29 -33.68 -17.09 -9.78
CA PRO A 29 -32.85 -15.93 -10.10
C PRO A 29 -31.37 -16.29 -10.31
N LEU A 30 -30.83 -17.27 -9.57
CA LEU A 30 -29.44 -17.70 -9.65
C LEU A 30 -29.09 -18.38 -10.99
N ALA A 31 -29.99 -19.22 -11.50
CA ALA A 31 -29.82 -19.84 -12.82
C ALA A 31 -29.84 -18.79 -13.94
N LEU A 32 -30.70 -17.77 -13.79
CA LEU A 32 -30.78 -16.64 -14.71
C LEU A 32 -29.48 -15.82 -14.67
N TRP A 33 -28.96 -15.51 -13.48
CA TRP A 33 -27.67 -14.83 -13.31
C TRP A 33 -26.53 -15.61 -13.99
N ASN A 34 -26.40 -16.91 -13.70
CA ASN A 34 -25.32 -17.74 -14.25
C ASN A 34 -25.32 -17.81 -15.79
N CYS A 35 -26.49 -17.70 -16.42
CA CYS A 35 -26.62 -17.69 -17.88
C CYS A 35 -26.28 -16.34 -18.52
N PHE A 36 -26.56 -15.22 -17.84
CA PHE A 36 -26.58 -13.89 -18.46
C PHE A 36 -25.56 -12.89 -17.92
N TRP A 37 -24.86 -13.18 -16.80
CA TRP A 37 -23.92 -12.24 -16.17
C TRP A 37 -22.82 -11.74 -17.12
N LYS A 38 -22.34 -12.58 -18.05
CA LYS A 38 -21.28 -12.20 -19.01
C LYS A 38 -21.68 -11.04 -19.91
N PHE A 39 -22.94 -11.01 -20.35
CA PHE A 39 -23.47 -9.94 -21.19
C PHE A 39 -23.74 -8.67 -20.38
N MET A 40 -24.06 -8.83 -19.10
CA MET A 40 -24.23 -7.73 -18.16
C MET A 40 -22.90 -7.14 -17.68
N SER A 41 -21.76 -7.78 -17.94
CA SER A 41 -20.45 -7.33 -17.45
C SER A 41 -19.55 -6.74 -18.53
N GLU A 42 -20.01 -6.67 -19.78
CA GLU A 42 -19.20 -6.27 -20.93
C GLU A 42 -18.70 -4.81 -20.83
N ASP A 43 -19.58 -3.88 -20.42
CA ASP A 43 -19.20 -2.48 -20.20
C ASP A 43 -18.39 -2.28 -18.91
N VAL A 44 -18.51 -3.19 -17.95
CA VAL A 44 -17.75 -3.17 -16.70
C VAL A 44 -16.27 -3.31 -17.03
N SER A 45 -15.87 -4.28 -17.85
CA SER A 45 -14.47 -4.42 -18.26
C SER A 45 -13.92 -3.13 -18.92
N TYR A 46 -14.71 -2.50 -19.79
CA TYR A 46 -14.30 -1.27 -20.46
C TYR A 46 -14.11 -0.10 -19.48
N LYS A 47 -15.10 0.15 -18.61
CA LYS A 47 -15.04 1.21 -17.59
C LYS A 47 -13.84 1.07 -16.66
N ILE A 48 -13.48 -0.17 -16.34
CA ILE A 48 -12.34 -0.49 -15.48
C ILE A 48 -11.02 -0.17 -16.20
N LYS A 49 -10.87 -0.60 -17.45
CA LYS A 49 -9.69 -0.28 -18.27
C LYS A 49 -9.52 1.23 -18.43
N GLU A 50 -10.62 1.95 -18.64
CA GLU A 50 -10.62 3.41 -18.76
C GLU A 50 -10.25 4.11 -17.44
N ALA A 51 -10.85 3.70 -16.32
CA ALA A 51 -10.60 4.26 -14.99
C ALA A 51 -9.14 4.06 -14.54
N LEU A 52 -8.55 2.90 -14.87
CA LEU A 52 -7.18 2.55 -14.48
C LEU A 52 -6.13 2.94 -15.54
N ARG A 53 -6.54 3.37 -16.74
CA ARG A 53 -5.67 3.59 -17.91
C ARG A 53 -4.83 2.37 -18.31
N LEU A 54 -5.34 1.16 -18.04
CA LEU A 54 -4.69 -0.12 -18.31
C LEU A 54 -5.40 -0.85 -19.46
N PHE A 55 -5.07 -0.49 -20.70
CA PHE A 55 -5.80 -0.99 -21.88
C PHE A 55 -5.47 -2.45 -22.27
N SER A 56 -4.32 -2.97 -21.85
CA SER A 56 -3.89 -4.36 -22.08
C SER A 56 -4.41 -5.36 -21.04
N TYR A 57 -5.13 -4.90 -20.03
CA TYR A 57 -5.56 -5.71 -18.89
C TYR A 57 -6.79 -6.58 -19.23
N GLU A 58 -6.75 -7.87 -18.90
CA GLU A 58 -7.93 -8.74 -18.89
C GLU A 58 -8.35 -9.02 -17.45
N LEU A 59 -9.48 -8.42 -17.04
CA LEU A 59 -10.00 -8.57 -15.70
C LEU A 59 -10.38 -10.04 -15.42
N PRO A 60 -9.87 -10.65 -14.33
CA PRO A 60 -10.24 -12.02 -13.95
C PRO A 60 -11.75 -12.19 -13.83
N LYS A 61 -12.28 -13.33 -14.28
CA LYS A 61 -13.74 -13.62 -14.30
C LYS A 61 -14.41 -13.45 -12.93
N MET A 62 -13.71 -13.75 -11.85
CA MET A 62 -14.22 -13.60 -10.48
C MET A 62 -14.44 -12.12 -10.13
N GLN A 63 -13.45 -11.27 -10.45
CA GLN A 63 -13.53 -9.82 -10.26
C GLN A 63 -14.63 -9.22 -11.14
N LEU A 64 -14.72 -9.64 -12.41
CA LEU A 64 -15.77 -9.21 -13.33
C LEU A 64 -17.18 -9.52 -12.80
N LYS A 65 -17.37 -10.71 -12.20
CA LYS A 65 -18.63 -11.07 -11.52
C LYS A 65 -18.91 -10.16 -10.32
N ASN A 66 -17.93 -9.98 -9.43
CA ASN A 66 -18.09 -9.15 -8.23
C ASN A 66 -18.48 -7.71 -8.57
N TYR A 67 -17.82 -7.09 -9.55
CA TYR A 67 -18.18 -5.73 -9.97
C TYR A 67 -19.56 -5.65 -10.61
N THR A 68 -19.94 -6.66 -11.39
CA THR A 68 -21.29 -6.71 -11.97
C THR A 68 -22.36 -6.86 -10.89
N LEU A 69 -22.08 -7.62 -9.82
CA LEU A 69 -22.95 -7.74 -8.66
C LEU A 69 -23.07 -6.41 -7.91
N ILE A 70 -21.98 -5.65 -7.74
CA ILE A 70 -22.03 -4.30 -7.13
C ILE A 70 -22.95 -3.36 -7.93
N GLU A 71 -22.85 -3.36 -9.26
CA GLU A 71 -23.73 -2.55 -10.11
C GLU A 71 -25.20 -3.01 -10.02
N LEU A 72 -25.46 -4.31 -9.85
CA LEU A 72 -26.81 -4.81 -9.59
C LEU A 72 -27.33 -4.39 -8.22
N GLU A 73 -26.51 -4.45 -7.17
CA GLU A 73 -26.87 -4.02 -5.82
C GLU A 73 -27.28 -2.54 -5.81
N LYS A 74 -26.56 -1.67 -6.54
CA LYS A 74 -26.93 -0.25 -6.71
C LYS A 74 -28.30 -0.04 -7.38
N ILE A 75 -28.67 -0.91 -8.32
CA ILE A 75 -29.97 -0.83 -8.99
C ILE A 75 -31.06 -1.37 -8.05
N LEU A 76 -30.78 -2.44 -7.32
CA LEU A 76 -31.69 -3.06 -6.35
C LEU A 76 -31.96 -2.15 -5.14
N SER A 77 -30.96 -1.39 -4.69
CA SER A 77 -31.13 -0.42 -3.60
C SER A 77 -32.13 0.67 -3.96
N ASN A 78 -32.22 1.05 -5.24
CA ASN A 78 -33.25 1.99 -5.72
C ASN A 78 -34.66 1.39 -5.69
N CYS A 79 -34.77 0.06 -5.67
CA CYS A 79 -36.02 -0.68 -5.48
C CYS A 79 -36.25 -1.09 -4.01
N SER A 80 -35.45 -0.58 -3.07
CA SER A 80 -35.51 -0.94 -1.64
C SER A 80 -35.31 -2.44 -1.37
N THR A 81 -34.49 -3.10 -2.20
CA THR A 81 -34.17 -4.54 -2.09
C THR A 81 -32.66 -4.75 -2.20
N THR A 82 -32.20 -5.97 -1.95
CA THR A 82 -30.77 -6.34 -1.96
C THR A 82 -30.56 -7.67 -2.70
N LEU A 83 -29.34 -7.97 -3.15
CA LEU A 83 -29.02 -9.26 -3.77
C LEU A 83 -29.34 -10.45 -2.85
N SER A 84 -29.17 -10.27 -1.54
CA SER A 84 -29.46 -11.29 -0.53
C SER A 84 -30.94 -11.66 -0.46
N ALA A 85 -31.85 -10.79 -0.91
CA ALA A 85 -33.30 -11.08 -0.95
C ALA A 85 -33.69 -12.08 -2.06
N PHE A 86 -32.80 -12.34 -3.02
CA PHE A 86 -33.06 -13.17 -4.21
C PHE A 86 -32.13 -14.38 -4.33
N ASP A 87 -31.48 -14.79 -3.22
CA ASP A 87 -30.49 -15.89 -3.18
C ASP A 87 -29.34 -15.73 -4.18
N LEU A 88 -28.97 -14.49 -4.49
CA LEU A 88 -27.85 -14.16 -5.37
C LEU A 88 -26.55 -14.03 -4.57
N PRO A 89 -25.38 -14.37 -5.17
CA PRO A 89 -24.10 -14.16 -4.52
C PRO A 89 -23.89 -12.68 -4.19
N THR A 90 -23.46 -12.40 -2.97
CA THR A 90 -23.10 -11.05 -2.55
C THR A 90 -21.67 -10.71 -2.98
N PRO A 91 -21.38 -9.45 -3.31
CA PRO A 91 -20.00 -9.04 -3.60
C PRO A 91 -19.11 -9.24 -2.38
N GLU A 92 -17.89 -9.79 -2.56
CA GLU A 92 -16.91 -9.85 -1.49
C GLU A 92 -16.46 -8.44 -1.08
N SER A 93 -16.55 -8.13 0.23
CA SER A 93 -16.27 -6.80 0.79
C SER A 93 -14.84 -6.31 0.58
N SER A 94 -13.89 -7.22 0.35
CA SER A 94 -12.47 -6.92 0.08
C SER A 94 -12.23 -6.25 -1.27
N VAL A 95 -13.17 -6.34 -2.21
CA VAL A 95 -13.02 -5.85 -3.60
C VAL A 95 -13.57 -4.42 -3.76
N ILE A 96 -14.39 -3.97 -2.82
CA ILE A 96 -15.09 -2.67 -2.83
C ILE A 96 -14.13 -1.45 -2.83
N PRO A 97 -12.97 -1.47 -2.13
CA PRO A 97 -12.05 -0.32 -2.12
C PRO A 97 -11.16 -0.21 -3.36
N HIS A 98 -10.99 -1.29 -4.15
CA HIS A 98 -9.95 -1.36 -5.19
C HIS A 98 -10.22 -0.46 -6.41
N PHE A 99 -11.44 0.07 -6.57
CA PHE A 99 -11.71 1.08 -7.60
C PHE A 99 -11.39 2.51 -7.21
N GLN A 100 -11.17 2.77 -5.93
CA GLN A 100 -10.90 4.13 -5.47
C GLN A 100 -9.41 4.40 -5.36
N ASN A 101 -8.60 3.37 -5.13
CA ASN A 101 -7.16 3.52 -4.94
C ASN A 101 -6.37 2.93 -6.10
N ARG A 102 -6.11 3.76 -7.10
CA ARG A 102 -5.28 3.45 -8.27
C ARG A 102 -3.91 2.85 -7.88
N LEU A 103 -3.32 3.30 -6.78
CA LEU A 103 -2.03 2.80 -6.29
C LEU A 103 -2.14 1.34 -5.83
N LEU A 104 -3.21 0.96 -5.15
CA LEU A 104 -3.45 -0.43 -4.75
C LEU A 104 -3.74 -1.33 -5.94
N ALA A 105 -4.41 -0.81 -6.97
CA ALA A 105 -4.63 -1.56 -8.20
C ALA A 105 -3.31 -1.78 -8.96
N GLU A 106 -2.45 -0.76 -9.06
CA GLU A 106 -1.11 -0.86 -9.68
C GLU A 106 -0.20 -1.83 -8.90
N GLU A 107 -0.22 -1.79 -7.57
CA GLU A 107 0.51 -2.72 -6.68
C GLU A 107 -0.05 -4.16 -6.68
N LEU A 108 -1.24 -4.41 -7.23
CA LEU A 108 -1.82 -5.76 -7.32
C LEU A 108 -1.85 -6.28 -8.77
N ASP A 109 -1.48 -5.45 -9.76
CA ASP A 109 -1.47 -5.75 -11.20
C ASP A 109 -0.11 -6.29 -11.68
N TYR A 110 0.54 -7.15 -10.90
CA TYR A 110 1.73 -7.83 -11.36
C TYR A 110 1.36 -8.97 -12.33
N ASN A 111 1.91 -8.96 -13.53
CA ASN A 111 1.83 -10.11 -14.43
C ASN A 111 2.74 -11.24 -13.90
N ILE A 112 2.18 -12.09 -13.05
CA ILE A 112 2.89 -13.17 -12.35
C ILE A 112 3.64 -14.07 -13.34
N VAL A 113 3.04 -14.41 -14.48
CA VAL A 113 3.65 -15.27 -15.50
C VAL A 113 4.84 -14.61 -16.16
N GLN A 114 4.72 -13.32 -16.51
CA GLN A 114 5.83 -12.56 -17.08
C GLN A 114 6.96 -12.37 -16.07
N LEU A 115 6.63 -12.08 -14.81
CA LEU A 115 7.60 -11.90 -13.73
C LEU A 115 8.37 -13.19 -13.45
N GLU A 116 7.68 -14.33 -13.45
CA GLU A 116 8.28 -15.66 -13.29
C GLU A 116 9.23 -15.98 -14.45
N GLN A 117 8.83 -15.70 -15.69
CA GLN A 117 9.72 -15.87 -16.85
C GLN A 117 10.95 -14.97 -16.79
N GLN A 118 10.77 -13.71 -16.38
CA GLN A 118 11.89 -12.78 -16.18
C GLN A 118 12.82 -13.27 -15.07
N TYR A 119 12.26 -13.73 -13.95
CA TYR A 119 13.02 -14.30 -12.84
C TYR A 119 13.87 -15.49 -13.30
N LEU A 120 13.29 -16.47 -14.00
CA LEU A 120 14.02 -17.64 -14.51
C LEU A 120 15.14 -17.26 -15.48
N ASN A 121 14.89 -16.28 -16.37
CA ASN A 121 15.91 -15.78 -17.29
C ASN A 121 17.08 -15.14 -16.52
N LEU A 122 16.81 -14.29 -15.54
CA LEU A 122 17.85 -13.65 -14.73
C LEU A 122 18.63 -14.68 -13.90
N LEU A 123 17.93 -15.66 -13.33
CA LEU A 123 18.55 -16.73 -12.54
C LEU A 123 19.52 -17.56 -13.38
N SER A 124 19.21 -17.75 -14.67
CA SER A 124 20.13 -18.42 -15.62
C SER A 124 21.40 -17.63 -15.93
N THR A 125 21.41 -16.32 -15.69
CA THR A 125 22.57 -15.45 -15.93
C THR A 125 23.49 -15.27 -14.71
N LEU A 126 23.10 -15.77 -13.54
CA LEU A 126 23.88 -15.64 -12.32
C LEU A 126 25.17 -16.46 -12.38
N ASN A 127 26.26 -15.88 -11.88
CA ASN A 127 27.48 -16.63 -11.62
C ASN A 127 27.37 -17.44 -10.31
N VAL A 128 28.35 -18.30 -10.04
CA VAL A 128 28.33 -19.22 -8.88
C VAL A 128 28.17 -18.46 -7.55
N GLU A 129 28.96 -17.40 -7.33
CA GLU A 129 28.93 -16.61 -6.09
C GLU A 129 27.61 -15.87 -5.90
N GLN A 130 27.06 -15.28 -6.97
CA GLN A 130 25.76 -14.60 -6.93
C GLN A 130 24.61 -15.58 -6.69
N LYS A 131 24.71 -16.79 -7.25
CA LYS A 131 23.72 -17.85 -7.03
C LYS A 131 23.74 -18.35 -5.59
N GLU A 132 24.93 -18.52 -4.99
CA GLU A 132 25.05 -18.88 -3.57
C GLU A 132 24.37 -17.83 -2.66
N ILE A 133 24.57 -16.54 -2.94
CA ILE A 133 23.92 -15.46 -2.19
C ILE A 133 22.41 -15.47 -2.42
N HIS A 134 21.96 -15.60 -3.68
CA HIS A 134 20.55 -15.68 -4.02
C HIS A 134 19.85 -16.83 -3.28
N ASP A 135 20.42 -18.04 -3.34
CA ASP A 135 19.85 -19.23 -2.72
C ASP A 135 19.79 -19.07 -1.20
N ALA A 136 20.83 -18.50 -0.58
CA ALA A 136 20.83 -18.21 0.85
C ALA A 136 19.72 -17.22 1.27
N VAL A 137 19.48 -16.16 0.47
CA VAL A 137 18.41 -15.19 0.73
C VAL A 137 17.04 -15.83 0.53
N VAL A 138 16.84 -16.58 -0.56
CA VAL A 138 15.57 -17.27 -0.83
C VAL A 138 15.27 -18.28 0.27
N ASP A 139 16.25 -19.10 0.66
CA ASP A 139 16.09 -20.06 1.75
C ASP A 139 15.78 -19.35 3.07
N SER A 140 16.44 -18.22 3.36
CA SER A 140 16.16 -17.43 4.57
C SER A 140 14.71 -16.92 4.61
N VAL A 141 14.19 -16.46 3.47
CA VAL A 141 12.80 -16.00 3.33
C VAL A 141 11.83 -17.18 3.45
N MET A 142 12.08 -18.29 2.74
CA MET A 142 11.20 -19.46 2.71
C MET A 142 11.15 -20.19 4.06
N THR A 143 12.30 -20.30 4.73
CA THR A 143 12.40 -20.88 6.09
C THR A 143 12.09 -19.88 7.18
N ASN A 144 11.85 -18.62 6.82
CA ASN A 144 11.60 -17.54 7.75
C ASN A 144 12.74 -17.42 8.80
N SER A 145 13.98 -17.73 8.46
CA SER A 145 15.11 -17.80 9.40
C SER A 145 15.91 -16.50 9.51
N GLY A 146 15.62 -15.50 8.68
CA GLY A 146 16.34 -14.22 8.64
C GLY A 146 16.07 -13.26 9.81
N MET A 147 15.14 -13.59 10.71
CA MET A 147 14.79 -12.77 11.88
C MET A 147 14.57 -13.63 13.11
N THR A 148 14.97 -13.10 14.26
CA THR A 148 14.69 -13.71 15.56
C THR A 148 13.19 -13.71 15.86
N GLN A 149 12.77 -14.54 16.82
CA GLN A 149 11.38 -14.57 17.26
C GLN A 149 10.92 -13.24 17.88
N ILE A 150 11.84 -12.51 18.52
CA ILE A 150 11.57 -11.22 19.16
C ILE A 150 11.31 -10.16 18.09
N GLU A 151 12.23 -9.97 17.16
CA GLU A 151 12.08 -9.01 16.05
C GLU A 151 10.79 -9.27 15.25
N ARG A 152 10.47 -10.54 15.02
CA ARG A 152 9.22 -10.91 14.34
C ARG A 152 7.98 -10.51 15.12
N GLN A 153 7.99 -10.70 16.44
CA GLN A 153 6.88 -10.28 17.29
C GLN A 153 6.73 -8.76 17.32
N GLU A 154 7.85 -8.02 17.39
CA GLU A 154 7.85 -6.55 17.35
C GLU A 154 7.31 -6.03 16.01
N ILE A 155 7.80 -6.57 14.89
CA ILE A 155 7.32 -6.21 13.54
C ILE A 155 5.82 -6.54 13.41
N ALA A 156 5.38 -7.71 13.88
CA ALA A 156 3.97 -8.10 13.83
C ALA A 156 3.08 -7.19 14.69
N GLN A 157 3.54 -6.80 15.88
CA GLN A 157 2.84 -5.85 16.75
C GLN A 157 2.74 -4.47 16.11
N PHE A 158 3.84 -3.99 15.52
CA PHE A 158 3.85 -2.71 14.80
C PHE A 158 2.94 -2.72 13.56
N ALA A 159 2.97 -3.80 12.77
CA ALA A 159 2.09 -3.96 11.61
C ALA A 159 0.61 -4.00 12.02
N ALA A 160 0.27 -4.72 13.10
CA ALA A 160 -1.09 -4.73 13.64
C ALA A 160 -1.53 -3.34 14.13
N TRP A 161 -0.61 -2.58 14.73
CA TRP A 161 -0.87 -1.19 15.12
C TRP A 161 -1.14 -0.28 13.90
N ILE A 162 -0.31 -0.35 12.85
CA ILE A 162 -0.53 0.41 11.61
C ILE A 162 -1.90 0.07 10.99
N LEU A 163 -2.25 -1.22 10.91
CA LEU A 163 -3.55 -1.66 10.40
C LEU A 163 -4.70 -1.07 11.24
N SER A 164 -4.59 -1.12 12.57
CA SER A 164 -5.61 -0.55 13.46
C SER A 164 -5.83 0.95 13.24
N VAL A 165 -4.77 1.69 12.90
CA VAL A 165 -4.85 3.11 12.54
C VAL A 165 -5.59 3.28 11.21
N GLY A 166 -5.27 2.47 10.19
CA GLY A 166 -5.93 2.50 8.89
C GLY A 166 -7.41 2.12 8.93
N ASP A 167 -7.77 1.19 9.82
CA ASP A 167 -9.14 0.72 10.03
C ASP A 167 -9.99 1.71 10.87
N GLY A 168 -9.41 2.83 11.32
CA GLY A 168 -10.12 3.81 12.17
C GLY A 168 -10.47 3.26 13.56
N SER A 169 -9.78 2.22 14.02
CA SER A 169 -9.89 1.67 15.36
C SER A 169 -8.50 1.59 16.01
N PRO A 170 -7.75 2.71 16.11
CA PRO A 170 -6.54 2.69 16.90
C PRO A 170 -6.97 2.30 18.32
N ASN A 171 -6.34 1.29 18.92
CA ASN A 171 -6.53 0.90 20.32
C ASN A 171 -6.08 2.03 21.26
N CYS A 172 -6.78 3.17 21.21
CA CYS A 172 -6.39 4.41 21.83
C CYS A 172 -7.17 4.60 23.12
N GLY A 173 -6.46 5.01 24.16
CA GLY A 173 -7.05 5.33 25.45
C GLY A 173 -8.05 6.46 25.29
N THR A 174 -9.28 6.25 25.72
CA THR A 174 -10.26 7.31 25.94
C THR A 174 -9.78 8.18 27.09
N THR A 175 -9.20 9.34 26.81
CA THR A 175 -9.12 10.41 27.82
C THR A 175 -9.38 11.77 27.22
N LEU A 176 -10.34 12.46 27.87
CA LEU A 176 -10.72 13.88 27.83
C LEU A 176 -11.71 14.35 26.75
N ASN A 177 -12.99 14.21 27.08
CA ASN A 177 -14.05 15.21 26.92
C ASN A 177 -14.19 15.94 25.56
N SER A 178 -14.05 15.23 24.45
CA SER A 178 -14.60 15.65 23.15
C SER A 178 -15.07 14.38 22.45
N LEU A 179 -16.36 14.30 22.11
CA LEU A 179 -16.97 13.11 21.49
C LEU A 179 -16.46 12.87 20.06
N ASP A 180 -15.65 13.77 19.51
CA ASP A 180 -15.35 13.84 18.08
C ASP A 180 -13.86 13.66 17.71
N GLU A 181 -12.96 13.47 18.69
CA GLU A 181 -11.51 13.34 18.42
C GLU A 181 -10.95 12.00 18.92
N GLN A 182 -10.75 11.05 18.00
CA GLN A 182 -9.97 9.85 18.27
C GLN A 182 -8.48 10.18 18.12
N TRP A 183 -7.73 10.12 19.21
CA TRP A 183 -6.29 10.33 19.19
C TRP A 183 -5.58 9.05 18.74
N ILE A 184 -4.38 9.17 18.18
CA ILE A 184 -3.49 8.02 17.93
C ILE A 184 -2.40 8.04 18.98
N LYS A 185 -2.29 6.97 19.78
CA LYS A 185 -1.19 6.82 20.73
C LYS A 185 0.05 6.32 19.99
N ILE A 186 1.05 7.19 19.88
CA ILE A 186 2.40 6.83 19.40
C ILE A 186 3.10 6.04 20.51
N SER A 187 3.75 4.95 20.15
CA SER A 187 4.46 4.10 21.10
C SER A 187 5.69 4.82 21.67
N SER A 188 5.99 4.59 22.95
CA SER A 188 7.00 5.35 23.69
C SER A 188 8.43 5.13 23.22
N ASP A 189 8.70 3.99 22.59
CA ASP A 189 9.96 3.65 21.90
C ASP A 189 10.22 4.51 20.65
N LEU A 190 9.16 5.09 20.06
CA LEU A 190 9.26 6.03 18.94
C LEU A 190 9.36 7.49 19.39
N LEU A 191 9.29 7.75 20.70
CA LEU A 191 9.29 9.10 21.26
C LEU A 191 10.65 9.41 21.86
N LEU A 192 11.16 10.60 21.54
CA LEU A 192 12.28 11.17 22.28
C LEU A 192 11.78 11.72 23.64
N PRO A 193 12.62 11.69 24.68
CA PRO A 193 12.29 12.33 25.95
C PRO A 193 11.98 13.82 25.75
N ASN A 194 10.98 14.33 26.46
CA ASN A 194 10.71 15.76 26.50
C ASN A 194 11.94 16.49 27.06
N SER A 195 12.47 17.42 26.28
CA SER A 195 13.69 18.16 26.57
C SER A 195 13.49 19.62 26.23
N ASP A 196 14.21 20.49 26.94
CA ASP A 196 14.20 21.93 26.72
C ASP A 196 14.85 22.31 25.38
N ASP A 197 15.69 21.44 24.82
CA ASP A 197 16.32 21.61 23.51
C ASP A 197 16.01 20.41 22.58
N PRO A 198 14.95 20.52 21.75
CA PRO A 198 14.52 19.43 20.88
C PRO A 198 15.57 19.03 19.83
N ILE A 199 16.28 20.01 19.26
CA ILE A 199 17.25 19.75 18.18
C ILE A 199 18.46 19.00 18.75
N LYS A 200 18.99 19.47 19.87
CA LYS A 200 20.07 18.77 20.58
C LYS A 200 19.66 17.37 21.02
N SER A 201 18.40 17.18 21.42
CA SER A 201 17.88 15.87 21.81
C SER A 201 17.82 14.89 20.63
N ILE A 202 17.42 15.36 19.44
CA ILE A 202 17.47 14.56 18.20
C ILE A 202 18.91 14.19 17.87
N ILE A 203 19.85 15.13 17.98
CA ILE A 203 21.27 14.89 17.70
C ILE A 203 21.84 13.85 18.66
N LEU A 204 21.59 13.98 19.96
CA LEU A 204 22.09 13.03 20.97
C LEU A 204 21.42 11.66 20.89
N ALA A 205 20.14 11.60 20.52
CA ALA A 205 19.47 10.32 20.30
C ALA A 205 19.99 9.59 19.06
N THR A 206 20.40 10.34 18.02
CA THR A 206 20.96 9.76 16.78
C THR A 206 22.45 9.45 16.93
N TYR A 207 23.19 10.32 17.62
CA TYR A 207 24.64 10.30 17.78
C TYR A 207 25.04 10.36 19.27
N GLU A 208 24.76 9.28 20.01
CA GLU A 208 24.94 9.21 21.47
C GLU A 208 26.34 9.59 21.99
N ASP A 209 27.40 9.32 21.23
CA ASP A 209 28.81 9.49 21.63
C ASP A 209 29.64 10.21 20.55
N MET A 210 29.04 11.20 19.90
CA MET A 210 29.66 11.92 18.78
C MET A 210 31.02 12.55 19.16
N SER A 211 31.13 13.08 20.37
CA SER A 211 32.32 13.78 20.86
C SER A 211 33.57 12.88 20.94
N ASN A 212 33.39 11.57 21.13
CA ASN A 212 34.50 10.60 21.16
C ASN A 212 34.64 9.84 19.83
N GLN A 213 33.55 9.69 19.06
CA GLN A 213 33.52 8.92 17.82
C GLN A 213 33.72 9.76 16.55
N TYR A 214 33.95 11.07 16.64
CA TYR A 214 34.07 11.98 15.48
C TYR A 214 35.14 11.57 14.44
N ARG A 215 36.12 10.73 14.80
CA ARG A 215 37.14 10.18 13.88
C ARG A 215 36.77 8.83 13.27
N ASN A 216 35.71 8.19 13.74
CA ASN A 216 35.29 6.87 13.31
C ASN A 216 34.33 6.99 12.12
N ILE A 217 34.81 6.65 10.93
CA ILE A 217 34.01 6.72 9.71
C ILE A 217 32.81 5.77 9.76
N ASN A 218 32.96 4.58 10.33
CA ASN A 218 31.87 3.59 10.40
C ASN A 218 30.75 4.06 11.32
N TYR A 219 31.08 4.83 12.36
CA TYR A 219 30.09 5.42 13.26
C TYR A 219 29.10 6.34 12.52
N PHE A 220 29.59 7.23 11.66
CA PHE A 220 28.72 8.15 10.92
C PHE A 220 28.03 7.52 9.72
N LYS A 221 28.61 6.47 9.11
CA LYS A 221 28.05 5.84 7.92
C LYS A 221 26.66 5.22 8.13
N GLU A 222 26.37 4.77 9.34
CA GLU A 222 25.13 4.06 9.67
C GLU A 222 24.04 4.97 10.26
N ARG A 223 24.27 6.29 10.30
CA ARG A 223 23.42 7.25 11.02
C ARG A 223 23.14 8.47 10.13
N ALA A 224 21.91 8.96 10.17
CA ALA A 224 21.52 10.16 9.44
C ALA A 224 20.35 10.85 10.13
N ILE A 225 20.38 12.19 10.13
CA ILE A 225 19.22 13.02 10.47
C ILE A 225 18.71 13.62 9.17
N ILE A 226 17.45 13.38 8.87
CA ILE A 226 16.81 13.87 7.65
C ILE A 226 15.86 15.01 8.02
N ALA A 227 15.92 16.11 7.29
CA ALA A 227 15.05 17.26 7.47
C ALA A 227 14.42 17.68 6.13
N PRO A 228 13.20 18.24 6.14
CA PRO A 228 12.47 18.56 4.91
C PRO A 228 13.03 19.78 4.15
N THR A 229 13.76 20.67 4.82
CA THR A 229 14.32 21.90 4.22
C THR A 229 15.81 22.04 4.51
N ASN A 230 16.54 22.66 3.58
CA ASN A 230 17.96 22.93 3.75
C ASN A 230 18.25 23.88 4.92
N ASP A 231 17.34 24.81 5.23
CA ASP A 231 17.48 25.71 6.37
C ASP A 231 17.46 24.93 7.70
N ALA A 232 16.56 23.94 7.82
CA ALA A 232 16.54 23.05 8.98
C ALA A 232 17.81 22.19 9.07
N VAL A 233 18.30 21.70 7.92
CA VAL A 233 19.59 20.99 7.85
C VAL A 233 20.74 21.88 8.33
N ALA A 234 20.76 23.16 7.92
CA ALA A 234 21.80 24.10 8.34
C ALA A 234 21.80 24.30 9.87
N ILE A 235 20.62 24.51 10.48
CA ILE A 235 20.48 24.67 11.94
C ILE A 235 20.94 23.40 12.68
N ILE A 236 20.52 22.22 12.21
CA ILE A 236 20.91 20.94 12.82
C ILE A 236 22.44 20.74 12.72
N ASN A 237 23.02 21.01 11.56
CA ASN A 237 24.45 20.87 11.34
C ASN A 237 25.26 21.84 12.20
N GLU A 238 24.82 23.09 12.33
CA GLU A 238 25.47 24.09 13.20
C GLU A 238 25.48 23.61 14.66
N GLN A 239 24.33 23.20 15.20
CA GLN A 239 24.26 22.66 16.56
C GLN A 239 25.05 21.36 16.73
N ALA A 240 25.08 20.48 15.74
CA ALA A 240 25.86 19.25 15.80
C ALA A 240 27.37 19.54 15.86
N LEU A 241 27.84 20.55 15.12
CA LEU A 241 29.24 20.99 15.15
C LEU A 241 29.61 21.61 16.50
N GLU A 242 28.70 22.32 17.17
CA GLU A 242 28.94 22.86 18.52
C GLU A 242 29.15 21.78 19.59
N LEU A 243 28.64 20.56 19.39
CA LEU A 243 28.86 19.44 20.30
C LEU A 243 30.26 18.81 20.17
N LEU A 244 30.98 19.11 19.09
CA LEU A 244 32.31 18.57 18.85
C LEU A 244 33.38 19.46 19.49
N SER A 245 34.37 18.83 20.12
CA SER A 245 35.55 19.54 20.61
C SER A 245 36.52 19.78 19.46
N GLY A 246 36.53 21.00 18.92
CA GLY A 246 37.41 21.35 17.80
C GLY A 246 37.21 22.78 17.31
N GLN A 247 38.10 23.23 16.43
CA GLN A 247 37.96 24.52 15.77
C GLN A 247 37.13 24.35 14.50
N ALA A 248 35.96 25.00 14.44
CA ALA A 248 35.16 25.06 13.23
C ALA A 248 35.91 25.86 12.14
N SER A 249 35.86 25.37 10.91
CA SER A 249 36.45 26.03 9.74
C SER A 249 35.50 25.92 8.56
N THR A 250 35.24 27.03 7.89
CA THR A 250 34.43 27.06 6.68
C THR A 250 35.34 26.96 5.47
N PHE A 251 35.17 25.90 4.68
CA PHE A 251 35.86 25.75 3.40
C PHE A 251 34.97 26.30 2.29
N TYR A 252 35.45 27.31 1.58
CA TYR A 252 34.78 27.83 0.39
C TYR A 252 35.14 26.96 -0.82
N SER A 253 34.16 26.65 -1.66
CA SER A 253 34.43 26.01 -2.95
C SER A 253 35.34 26.92 -3.80
N PHE A 254 36.27 26.31 -4.52
CA PHE A 254 37.18 27.00 -5.41
C PHE A 254 36.81 26.66 -6.85
N ASP A 255 36.20 27.60 -7.57
CA ASP A 255 35.67 27.39 -8.93
C ASP A 255 36.69 27.72 -10.05
N SER A 256 37.99 27.80 -9.74
CA SER A 256 39.00 28.11 -10.76
C SER A 256 39.66 26.83 -11.28
N ILE A 257 39.53 26.60 -12.59
CA ILE A 257 40.32 25.60 -13.32
C ILE A 257 41.77 26.11 -13.32
N CYS A 258 42.71 25.30 -12.82
CA CYS A 258 44.12 25.56 -13.04
C CYS A 258 44.37 25.63 -14.54
N ASN A 259 44.69 26.81 -15.08
CA ASN A 259 45.32 26.92 -16.39
C ASN A 259 46.70 26.26 -16.26
N SER A 260 46.77 24.98 -16.61
CA SER A 260 48.02 24.29 -16.90
C SER A 260 48.74 25.05 -18.02
N ALA A 261 49.80 25.76 -17.63
CA ALA A 261 50.75 26.40 -18.54
C ALA A 261 51.73 25.37 -19.10
#